data_AF-A0A8D0FSA8-F1
#
_entry.id   AF-A0A8D0FSA8-F1
#
_cell.length_a   1.000
_cell.length_b   1.000
_cell.length_c   1.000
_cell.angle_alpha   90.00
_cell.angle_beta   90.00
_cell.angle_gamma   90.00
#
_symmetry.space_group_name_H-M   'P 1'
#
loop_
_entity.id
_entity.type
_entity.pdbx_description
1 polymer ?
#
loop_
_entity_poly.entity_id
_entity_poly.type
_entity_poly.pdbx_seq_one_letter_code
_entity_poly.pdbx_strand_id
1 'polypeptide(L)'
;MSKACRCSSRGSWCIPCLQSCCRAHEDNKSPPDSRPTPLCEQLSAATTGSTGLDVSTADTVTIVTKDIVKVPLDARGPIGQGLSVLLLGRSSSTLNGLIVHVGVIDADFTGQICTLVSTPYPPVTIPKGTRIAQLILFPSCVSKAEQRLRCDGGFGSTGLPQPCKNWWQNS
;
A
#
# COMPACT_ATOMS: atom_id res chain seq x y z
N MET A 1 20.09 -16.27 -32.87
CA MET A 1 19.13 -15.99 -33.96
C MET A 1 17.82 -15.56 -33.32
N SER A 2 17.61 -14.26 -33.11
CA SER A 2 16.41 -13.73 -32.45
C SER A 2 15.27 -13.60 -33.46
N LYS A 3 14.12 -14.22 -33.17
CA LYS A 3 12.89 -14.01 -33.95
C LYS A 3 12.30 -12.66 -33.56
N ALA A 4 12.20 -11.76 -34.54
CA ALA A 4 11.42 -10.54 -34.45
C ALA A 4 9.94 -10.85 -34.74
N CYS A 5 9.03 -10.34 -33.91
CA CYS A 5 7.61 -10.26 -34.26
C CYS A 5 7.28 -8.82 -34.67
N ARG A 6 6.77 -8.66 -35.89
CA ARG A 6 6.30 -7.39 -36.46
C ARG A 6 4.77 -7.37 -36.37
N CYS A 7 4.19 -6.29 -35.84
CA CYS A 7 2.74 -6.05 -35.91
C CYS A 7 2.48 -4.81 -36.79
N SER A 8 1.75 -5.02 -37.87
CA SER A 8 1.07 -3.99 -38.69
C SER A 8 -0.31 -3.79 -38.04
N SER A 9 -0.92 -2.62 -37.88
CA SER A 9 -0.88 -1.36 -38.63
C SER A 9 -1.38 -0.19 -37.75
N ARG A 10 -0.93 1.02 -38.12
CA ARG A 10 -1.21 2.38 -37.56
C ARG A 10 -0.40 2.76 -36.31
N GLY A 11 0.50 3.72 -36.54
CA GLY A 11 1.52 4.15 -35.60
C GLY A 11 0.98 4.89 -34.37
N SER A 12 1.35 4.37 -33.20
CA SER A 12 1.55 5.11 -31.96
C SER A 12 2.40 4.21 -31.04
N TRP A 13 3.43 4.77 -30.42
CA TRP A 13 4.32 4.04 -29.51
C TRP A 13 3.53 3.69 -28.24
N CYS A 14 3.16 2.42 -28.08
CA CYS A 14 2.59 1.91 -26.83
C CYS A 14 3.73 1.46 -25.90
N ILE A 15 3.69 1.91 -24.64
CA ILE A 15 4.53 1.42 -23.54
C ILE A 15 4.16 -0.06 -23.31
N PRO A 16 5.08 -1.03 -23.52
CA PRO A 16 4.75 -2.43 -23.30
C PRO A 16 5.00 -2.77 -21.83
N CYS A 17 4.02 -2.57 -20.95
CA CYS A 17 4.15 -3.08 -19.57
C CYS A 17 2.87 -3.57 -18.89
N LEU A 18 1.67 -3.36 -19.45
CA LEU A 18 0.43 -3.80 -18.77
C LEU A 18 -0.26 -5.05 -19.32
N GLN A 19 0.14 -5.57 -20.48
CA GLN A 19 -0.57 -6.70 -21.11
C GLN A 19 0.02 -8.09 -20.85
N SER A 20 1.14 -8.20 -20.12
CA SER A 20 1.73 -9.51 -19.78
C SER A 20 1.22 -10.12 -18.47
N CYS A 21 0.46 -9.39 -17.65
CA CYS A 21 0.12 -9.84 -16.29
C CYS A 21 -1.07 -10.82 -16.17
N CYS A 22 -1.80 -11.11 -17.26
CA CYS A 22 -3.04 -11.90 -17.15
C CYS A 22 -3.02 -13.29 -17.80
N ARG A 23 -1.91 -13.80 -18.35
CA ARG A 23 -1.86 -15.17 -18.87
C ARG A 23 -0.50 -15.84 -18.68
N ALA A 24 -0.39 -16.65 -17.63
CA ALA A 24 0.17 -18.01 -17.68
C ALA A 24 0.28 -18.57 -16.25
N HIS A 25 -0.66 -19.43 -15.86
CA HIS A 25 -0.33 -20.66 -15.13
C HIS A 25 -1.54 -21.61 -15.17
N GLU A 26 -1.54 -22.52 -16.15
CA GLU A 26 -2.25 -23.80 -16.00
C GLU A 26 -1.34 -24.76 -15.22
N ASP A 27 -1.95 -25.36 -14.20
CA ASP A 27 -1.65 -26.62 -13.51
C ASP A 27 -0.19 -27.02 -13.25
N ASN A 28 0.27 -26.74 -12.02
CA ASN A 28 0.94 -27.77 -11.23
C ASN A 28 0.72 -27.53 -9.73
N LYS A 29 -0.02 -28.42 -9.07
CA LYS A 29 -0.42 -28.29 -7.67
C LYS A 29 0.73 -28.72 -6.75
N SER A 30 1.67 -27.82 -6.49
CA SER A 30 2.63 -27.93 -5.38
C SER A 30 1.91 -27.72 -4.02
N PRO A 31 2.42 -28.33 -2.93
CA PRO A 31 1.79 -28.23 -1.60
C PRO A 31 1.80 -26.79 -1.08
N PRO A 32 0.90 -26.40 -0.16
CA PRO A 32 0.77 -25.02 0.28
C PRO A 32 2.06 -24.57 0.98
N ASP A 33 2.82 -23.73 0.28
CA ASP A 33 3.94 -22.99 0.82
C ASP A 33 3.39 -22.03 1.88
N SER A 34 3.90 -22.07 3.10
CA SER A 34 3.44 -21.29 4.25
C SER A 34 3.82 -19.79 4.16
N ARG A 35 4.03 -19.28 2.94
CA ARG A 35 4.37 -17.88 2.69
C ARG A 35 3.11 -17.03 2.71
N PRO A 36 3.13 -15.86 3.38
CA PRO A 36 2.01 -14.91 3.29
C PRO A 36 1.77 -14.54 1.83
N THR A 37 0.53 -14.71 1.37
CA THR A 37 0.09 -14.27 0.03
C THR A 37 0.36 -12.76 -0.10
N PRO A 38 0.98 -12.28 -1.18
CA PRO A 38 1.30 -10.86 -1.35
C PRO A 38 0.02 -10.00 -1.41
N LEU A 39 0.10 -8.75 -0.95
CA LEU A 39 -1.07 -7.86 -0.88
C LEU A 39 -1.74 -7.64 -2.26
N CYS A 40 -0.97 -7.67 -3.34
CA CYS A 40 -1.49 -7.51 -4.71
C CYS A 40 -2.47 -8.62 -5.14
N GLU A 41 -2.41 -9.79 -4.50
CA GLU A 41 -3.31 -10.91 -4.76
C GLU A 41 -4.52 -10.93 -3.81
N GLN A 42 -4.46 -10.18 -2.71
CA GLN A 42 -5.51 -10.13 -1.69
C GLN A 42 -6.56 -9.04 -1.94
N LEU A 43 -6.16 -7.93 -2.60
CA LEU A 43 -7.02 -6.78 -2.83
C LEU A 43 -7.44 -6.69 -4.30
N SER A 44 -8.73 -6.42 -4.53
CA SER A 44 -9.29 -6.17 -5.86
C SER A 44 -9.50 -4.69 -6.10
N ALA A 45 -9.07 -4.20 -7.26
CA ALA A 45 -9.43 -2.88 -7.77
C ALA A 45 -10.96 -2.71 -7.87
N ALA A 46 -11.45 -1.49 -7.62
CA ALA A 46 -12.89 -1.21 -7.70
C ALA A 46 -13.44 -1.24 -9.14
N THR A 47 -12.61 -0.90 -10.12
CA THR A 47 -12.92 -0.88 -11.56
C THR A 47 -11.70 -1.28 -12.38
N THR A 48 -11.90 -1.65 -13.64
CA THR A 48 -10.80 -1.96 -14.59
C THR A 48 -9.80 -0.81 -14.79
N GLY A 49 -10.23 0.43 -14.54
CA GLY A 49 -9.39 1.63 -14.65
C GLY A 49 -8.93 2.21 -13.32
N SER A 50 -9.11 1.49 -12.20
CA SER A 50 -8.72 2.00 -10.88
C SER A 50 -7.21 2.08 -10.74
N THR A 51 -6.72 3.24 -10.31
CA THR A 51 -5.30 3.48 -10.08
C THR A 51 -4.78 2.85 -8.78
N GLY A 52 -5.66 2.62 -7.80
CA GLY A 52 -5.28 2.13 -6.48
C GLY A 52 -6.22 1.06 -5.92
N LEU A 53 -5.74 0.39 -4.88
CA LEU A 53 -6.44 -0.63 -4.12
C LEU A 53 -7.07 0.02 -2.88
N ASP A 54 -8.39 0.02 -2.79
CA ASP A 54 -9.09 0.55 -1.61
C ASP A 54 -8.76 -0.31 -0.37
N VAL A 55 -8.50 0.35 0.76
CA VAL A 55 -8.21 -0.30 2.05
C VAL A 55 -9.09 0.27 3.16
N SER A 56 -9.44 -0.60 4.10
CA SER A 56 -10.40 -0.31 5.16
C SER A 56 -9.74 -0.21 6.52
N THR A 57 -10.41 0.43 7.47
CA THR A 57 -9.99 0.42 8.87
C THR A 57 -10.06 -1.00 9.46
N ALA A 58 -9.01 -1.42 10.15
CA ALA A 58 -9.01 -2.72 10.85
C ALA A 58 -9.91 -2.72 12.09
N ASP A 59 -10.08 -1.54 12.71
CA ASP A 59 -10.82 -1.32 13.95
C ASP A 59 -11.66 -0.05 13.88
N THR A 60 -12.64 0.06 14.79
CA THR A 60 -13.42 1.29 14.96
C THR A 60 -12.56 2.32 15.70
N VAL A 61 -12.45 3.53 15.14
CA VAL A 61 -11.63 4.62 15.72
C VAL A 61 -12.48 5.86 15.91
N THR A 62 -12.40 6.48 17.09
CA THR A 62 -13.03 7.77 17.37
C THR A 62 -11.96 8.84 17.54
N ILE A 63 -12.00 9.85 16.67
CA ILE A 63 -11.11 11.02 16.70
C ILE A 63 -11.84 12.12 17.48
N VAL A 64 -11.36 12.44 18.68
CA VAL A 64 -11.98 13.43 19.58
C VAL A 64 -11.25 14.78 19.61
N THR A 65 -10.03 14.85 19.08
CA THR A 65 -9.22 16.08 18.99
C THR A 65 -8.90 16.40 17.53
N LYS A 66 -8.20 17.52 17.29
CA LYS A 66 -7.68 17.90 15.97
C LYS A 66 -6.30 17.30 15.69
N ASP A 67 -5.78 16.48 16.59
CA ASP A 67 -4.46 15.87 16.46
C ASP A 67 -4.46 14.82 15.35
N ILE A 68 -3.26 14.46 14.91
CA ILE A 68 -3.07 13.37 13.95
C ILE A 68 -3.18 12.05 14.70
N VAL A 69 -4.12 11.21 14.27
CA VAL A 69 -4.38 9.89 14.84
C VAL A 69 -3.85 8.82 13.90
N LYS A 70 -3.18 7.81 14.45
CA LYS A 70 -2.76 6.62 13.70
C LYS A 70 -3.91 5.60 13.68
N VAL A 71 -4.32 5.19 12.48
CA VAL A 71 -5.40 4.25 12.26
C VAL A 71 -4.87 2.98 11.59
N PRO A 72 -5.02 1.81 12.21
CA PRO A 72 -4.63 0.55 11.59
C PRO A 72 -5.57 0.21 10.42
N LEU A 73 -4.99 -0.26 9.32
CA LEU A 73 -5.73 -0.73 8.15
C LEU A 73 -5.80 -2.25 8.09
N ASP A 74 -6.76 -2.78 7.34
CA ASP A 74 -6.99 -4.20 7.08
C ASP A 74 -5.99 -4.83 6.09
N ALA A 75 -4.89 -4.11 5.80
CA ALA A 75 -3.83 -4.54 4.90
C ALA A 75 -2.51 -4.75 5.64
N ARG A 76 -1.77 -5.78 5.24
CA ARG A 76 -0.42 -6.10 5.76
C ARG A 76 0.55 -6.24 4.61
N GLY A 77 1.78 -5.82 4.85
CA GLY A 77 2.88 -6.13 3.95
C GLY A 77 3.35 -7.59 4.08
N PRO A 78 4.23 -8.06 3.20
CA PRO A 78 4.81 -7.32 2.09
C PRO A 78 3.85 -7.18 0.91
N ILE A 79 4.00 -6.07 0.17
CA ILE A 79 3.20 -5.77 -1.02
C ILE A 79 3.48 -6.79 -2.12
N GLY A 80 4.74 -7.25 -2.20
CA GLY A 80 5.25 -8.17 -3.21
C GLY A 80 5.96 -7.46 -4.35
N GLN A 81 6.70 -8.24 -5.14
CA GLN A 81 7.25 -7.84 -6.45
C GLN A 81 8.21 -6.61 -6.44
N GLY A 82 8.78 -6.24 -5.28
CA GLY A 82 9.68 -5.08 -5.19
C GLY A 82 8.97 -3.73 -5.39
N LEU A 83 7.65 -3.70 -5.22
CA LEU A 83 6.83 -2.49 -5.36
C LEU A 83 6.74 -1.75 -4.02
N SER A 84 6.88 -0.43 -4.06
CA SER A 84 6.53 0.46 -2.97
C SER A 84 5.09 0.96 -3.15
N VAL A 85 4.53 1.55 -2.10
CA VAL A 85 3.14 2.00 -2.11
C VAL A 85 3.02 3.43 -1.65
N LEU A 86 2.24 4.20 -2.40
CA LEU A 86 1.77 5.51 -2.01
C LEU A 86 0.36 5.34 -1.42
N LEU A 87 0.23 5.65 -0.13
CA LEU A 87 -1.04 5.64 0.58
C LEU A 87 -1.68 7.02 0.46
N LEU A 88 -2.89 7.08 -0.10
CA LEU A 88 -3.66 8.32 -0.26
C LEU A 88 -5.06 8.19 0.32
N GLY A 89 -5.63 9.31 0.75
CA GLY A 89 -7.06 9.37 1.06
C GLY A 89 -7.95 9.12 -0.14
N ARG A 90 -9.13 8.55 0.10
CA ARG A 90 -10.20 8.49 -0.89
C ARG A 90 -10.91 9.85 -0.95
N SER A 91 -11.39 10.24 -2.12
CA SER A 91 -12.19 11.46 -2.28
C SER A 91 -13.41 11.48 -1.36
N SER A 92 -14.05 10.31 -1.15
CA SER A 92 -15.15 10.15 -0.20
C SER A 92 -14.75 10.45 1.25
N SER A 93 -13.51 10.14 1.64
CA SER A 93 -13.02 10.46 2.99
C SER A 93 -12.92 11.97 3.17
N THR A 94 -12.35 12.67 2.19
CA THR A 94 -12.25 14.14 2.19
C THR A 94 -13.63 14.79 2.22
N LEU A 95 -14.59 14.28 1.45
CA LEU A 95 -15.98 14.76 1.47
C LEU A 95 -16.65 14.58 2.84
N ASN A 96 -16.28 13.53 3.57
CA ASN A 96 -16.77 13.27 4.92
C ASN A 96 -15.96 14.01 6.01
N GLY A 97 -15.11 14.97 5.64
CA GLY A 97 -14.32 15.77 6.58
C GLY A 97 -13.14 15.03 7.21
N LEU A 98 -12.74 13.90 6.63
CA LEU A 98 -11.56 13.14 7.07
C LEU A 98 -10.37 13.44 6.15
N ILE A 99 -9.30 13.94 6.73
CA ILE A 99 -8.03 14.18 6.04
C ILE A 99 -7.14 12.96 6.29
N VAL A 100 -6.81 12.24 5.22
CA VAL A 100 -5.84 11.14 5.27
C VAL A 100 -4.50 11.71 4.80
N HIS A 101 -3.49 11.65 5.67
CA HIS A 101 -2.15 12.12 5.36
C HIS A 101 -1.44 11.14 4.43
N VAL A 102 -0.69 11.68 3.48
CA VAL A 102 0.03 10.88 2.48
C VAL A 102 1.11 10.04 3.17
N GLY A 103 1.15 8.75 2.85
CA GLY A 103 2.15 7.82 3.36
C GLY A 103 2.93 7.14 2.24
N VAL A 104 4.19 6.79 2.49
CA VAL A 104 4.99 5.90 1.65
C VAL A 104 5.28 4.64 2.44
N ILE A 105 5.01 3.49 1.83
CA ILE A 105 5.27 2.17 2.40
C ILE A 105 6.32 1.50 1.52
N ASP A 106 7.44 1.09 2.10
CA ASP A 106 8.53 0.49 1.35
C ASP A 106 8.20 -0.95 0.94
N ALA A 107 8.85 -1.40 -0.12
CA ALA A 107 8.67 -2.75 -0.66
C ALA A 107 9.01 -3.87 0.32
N ASP A 108 9.88 -3.62 1.30
CA ASP A 108 10.31 -4.58 2.32
C ASP A 108 9.56 -4.44 3.66
N PHE A 109 8.55 -3.57 3.74
CA PHE A 109 7.70 -3.46 4.92
C PHE A 109 6.83 -4.71 5.08
N THR A 110 6.91 -5.36 6.24
CA THR A 110 6.14 -6.60 6.54
C THR A 110 5.07 -6.41 7.61
N GLY A 111 4.93 -5.19 8.13
CA GLY A 111 4.02 -4.87 9.23
C GLY A 111 2.56 -4.67 8.79
N GLN A 112 1.73 -4.33 9.78
CA GLN A 112 0.39 -3.81 9.52
C GLN A 112 0.46 -2.40 8.98
N ILE A 113 -0.18 -2.17 7.84
CA ILE A 113 -0.23 -0.84 7.26
C ILE A 113 -1.11 0.04 8.14
N CYS A 114 -0.58 1.19 8.52
CA CYS A 114 -1.33 2.20 9.25
C CYS A 114 -1.41 3.46 8.40
N THR A 115 -2.52 4.17 8.53
CA THR A 115 -2.66 5.51 7.96
C THR A 115 -2.71 6.54 9.08
N LEU A 116 -2.27 7.76 8.78
CA LEU A 116 -2.40 8.90 9.66
C LEU A 116 -3.60 9.71 9.20
N VAL A 117 -4.49 10.05 10.12
CA VAL A 117 -5.71 10.81 9.82
C VAL A 117 -5.88 11.99 10.76
N SER A 118 -6.52 13.03 10.29
CA SER A 118 -7.02 14.12 11.14
C SER A 118 -8.36 14.62 10.61
N THR A 119 -9.06 15.40 11.43
CA THR A 119 -10.30 16.07 11.01
C THR A 119 -10.38 17.48 11.62
N PRO A 120 -10.83 18.49 10.87
CA PRO A 120 -11.06 19.82 11.41
C PRO A 120 -12.31 19.89 12.32
N TYR A 121 -13.19 18.88 12.29
CA TYR A 121 -14.49 18.88 12.98
C TYR A 121 -14.69 17.65 13.89
N PRO A 122 -13.88 17.44 14.94
CA PRO A 122 -14.13 16.37 15.91
C PRO A 122 -15.41 16.64 16.74
N PRO A 123 -16.07 15.58 17.28
CA PRO A 123 -15.66 14.19 17.22
C PRO A 123 -16.13 13.48 15.93
N VAL A 124 -15.28 12.60 15.38
CA VAL A 124 -15.61 11.74 14.23
C VAL A 124 -15.37 10.29 14.61
N THR A 125 -16.37 9.43 14.42
CA THR A 125 -16.21 7.97 14.59
C THR A 125 -16.16 7.30 13.23
N ILE A 126 -15.11 6.51 13.01
CA ILE A 126 -14.88 5.72 11.80
C ILE A 126 -15.10 4.26 12.18
N PRO A 127 -16.21 3.62 11.75
CA PRO A 127 -16.44 2.21 12.02
C PRO A 127 -15.35 1.32 11.41
N LYS A 128 -15.09 0.17 12.02
CA LYS A 128 -14.31 -0.91 11.41
C LYS A 128 -14.82 -1.26 10.00
N GLY A 129 -13.92 -1.56 9.07
CA GLY A 129 -14.26 -1.91 7.70
C GLY A 129 -14.63 -0.71 6.82
N THR A 130 -14.46 0.52 7.31
CA THR A 130 -14.69 1.72 6.49
C THR A 130 -13.50 1.92 5.55
N ARG A 131 -13.76 1.92 4.24
CA ARG A 131 -12.75 2.24 3.22
C ARG A 131 -12.39 3.71 3.26
N ILE A 132 -11.25 4.05 3.86
CA ILE A 132 -10.82 5.43 4.05
C ILE A 132 -9.64 5.86 3.17
N ALA A 133 -8.84 4.90 2.71
CA ALA A 133 -7.63 5.16 1.94
C ALA A 133 -7.54 4.22 0.73
N GLN A 134 -6.62 4.53 -0.17
CA GLN A 134 -6.29 3.71 -1.33
C GLN A 134 -4.77 3.61 -1.46
N LEU A 135 -4.31 2.46 -1.94
CA LEU A 135 -2.89 2.14 -2.14
C LEU A 135 -2.56 2.20 -3.62
N ILE A 136 -1.62 3.07 -4.00
CA ILE A 136 -1.11 3.17 -5.38
C ILE A 136 0.27 2.52 -5.42
N LEU A 137 0.38 1.45 -6.20
CA LEU A 137 1.63 0.70 -6.35
C LEU A 137 2.57 1.42 -7.33
N PHE A 138 3.87 1.47 -7.01
CA PHE A 138 4.88 1.99 -7.93
C PHE A 138 6.22 1.25 -7.78
N PRO A 139 7.02 1.15 -8.87
CA PRO A 139 8.34 0.52 -8.79
C PRO A 139 9.27 1.26 -7.82
N SER A 140 9.93 0.53 -6.91
CA SER A 140 11.00 1.10 -6.12
C SER A 140 12.24 1.33 -7.00
N CYS A 141 12.68 2.57 -7.13
CA CYS A 141 13.79 2.97 -8.01
C CYS A 141 15.06 3.41 -7.26
N VAL A 142 15.08 3.26 -5.93
CA VAL A 142 16.25 3.58 -5.12
C VAL A 142 17.24 2.42 -5.18
N SER A 143 18.52 2.70 -5.44
CA SER A 143 19.57 1.68 -5.42
C SER A 143 19.61 0.98 -4.06
N LYS A 144 19.81 -0.34 -4.06
CA LYS A 144 19.90 -1.12 -2.82
C LYS A 144 20.96 -0.52 -1.91
N ALA A 145 20.54 0.07 -0.79
CA ALA A 145 21.43 0.27 0.35
C ALA A 145 21.91 -1.11 0.84
N GLU A 146 23.11 -1.19 1.41
CA GLU A 146 23.62 -2.40 2.06
C GLU A 146 22.52 -3.06 2.91
N GLN A 147 22.37 -4.38 2.79
CA GLN A 147 21.24 -5.16 3.33
C GLN A 147 20.87 -4.77 4.77
N ARG A 148 19.88 -3.89 4.91
CA ARG A 148 19.18 -3.63 6.16
C ARG A 148 17.69 -3.74 5.85
N LEU A 149 17.07 -4.79 6.36
CA LEU A 149 15.63 -4.98 6.28
C LEU A 149 14.95 -3.97 7.22
N ARG A 150 13.95 -3.22 6.73
CA ARG A 150 13.15 -2.32 7.59
C ARG A 150 12.23 -3.07 8.56
N CYS A 151 11.87 -4.32 8.26
CA CYS A 151 10.93 -5.13 9.04
C CYS A 151 9.58 -4.40 9.26
N ASP A 152 9.19 -4.12 10.51
CA ASP A 152 7.97 -3.42 10.90
C ASP A 152 8.18 -1.92 11.18
N GLY A 153 9.38 -1.39 10.97
CA GLY A 153 9.73 0.01 11.24
C GLY A 153 9.34 0.98 10.12
N GLY A 154 8.16 1.61 10.23
CA GLY A 154 7.74 2.75 9.39
C GLY A 154 8.05 4.14 10.00
N PHE A 155 7.67 5.22 9.30
CA PHE A 155 7.66 6.62 9.81
C PHE A 155 9.04 7.22 10.19
N GLY A 156 10.04 7.10 9.32
CA GLY A 156 11.33 7.78 9.52
C GLY A 156 12.38 6.99 10.31
N SER A 157 12.25 5.67 10.37
CA SER A 157 13.16 4.72 11.03
C SER A 157 14.59 4.66 10.46
N THR A 158 14.92 5.46 9.43
CA THR A 158 16.27 5.56 8.86
C THR A 158 17.08 6.77 9.36
N GLY A 159 16.61 7.50 10.37
CA GLY A 159 17.45 8.45 11.12
C GLY A 159 18.50 7.73 11.98
N LEU A 160 19.70 8.31 12.11
CA LEU A 160 20.81 7.81 12.93
C LEU A 160 20.36 7.27 14.31
N PRO A 161 21.07 6.29 14.91
CA PRO A 161 20.66 5.63 16.14
C PRO A 161 20.57 6.63 17.29
N GLN A 162 19.39 7.18 17.49
CA GLN A 162 19.00 7.78 18.74
C GLN A 162 18.49 6.62 19.62
N PRO A 163 18.95 6.49 20.86
CA PRO A 163 18.60 5.38 21.73
C PRO A 163 17.08 5.24 21.77
N CYS A 164 16.61 4.01 21.53
CA CYS A 164 15.20 3.63 21.47
C CYS A 164 14.43 4.21 22.66
N LYS A 165 13.85 5.40 22.48
CA LYS A 165 12.71 5.83 23.27
C LYS A 165 11.50 5.32 22.53
N ASN A 166 10.82 4.38 23.18
CA ASN A 166 9.61 3.72 22.72
C ASN A 166 8.49 4.76 22.54
N TRP A 167 8.47 5.45 21.40
CA TRP A 167 7.33 6.24 20.94
C TRP A 167 6.10 5.36 20.63
N TRP A 168 6.28 4.03 20.65
CA TRP A 168 5.28 3.03 20.28
C TRP A 168 4.22 2.69 21.33
N GLN A 169 4.33 3.18 22.57
CA GLN A 169 3.45 2.71 23.65
C GLN A 169 2.51 3.75 24.27
N ASN A 170 2.73 5.06 24.10
CA ASN A 170 1.93 6.08 24.83
C ASN A 170 1.44 7.25 23.95
N SER A 171 0.60 6.97 22.95
CA SER A 171 -0.26 8.00 22.33
C SER A 171 -1.54 7.38 21.80
#